data_AF-A0A7C1ITV9-F1
#
_entry.id   AF-A0A7C1ITV9-F1
#
_cell.length_a   1.000
_cell.length_b   1.000
_cell.length_c   1.000
_cell.angle_alpha   90.00
_cell.angle_beta   90.00
_cell.angle_gamma   90.00
#
_symmetry.space_group_name_H-M   'P 1'
#
loop_
_entity.id
_entity.type
_entity.pdbx_description
1 polymer ?
#
loop_
_entity_poly.entity_id
_entity_poly.type
_entity_poly.pdbx_seq_one_letter_code
_entity_poly.pdbx_strand_id
1 'polypeptide(L)'
;MAKRFLLSTLTLTVIVAGFWYATRPPSPAAQPPITNPASNTSGFARAFEPIEFQFPQDHGPHEDFQTEWWYYTGNLQAESGERFGYQFTIFRRGLTPGAPGQAGLLTNQVYFSHFAITDVAAQTHRGIERFSRGAGGLAGARGEPFSVWLEGWRVDSLNADGSAVRLQGQDEAMGIDLTLRAVKPIVLQGERGLSAKSDAPGNASYYLSFTRMATEGALRVNGRTLTVTGESWFDHEWSTSALGENAVGWDWFSLQLSDGRELMLYILRLKDGGVEAVSGGTLVERDGTARRINLPDFAVTATGSWASPVSQAVYPSGWRLQIPTAQLDLTIDPYVQAQEMQISVTYWEGAVKVSGASNGQPVSGNGYVELTGYVDSLQEVLGRGQ
;
A
#
# COMPACT_ATOMS: atom_id res chain seq x y z
N MET A 1 -31.32 29.21 49.30
CA MET A 1 -31.26 27.85 48.71
C MET A 1 -30.24 27.71 47.57
N ALA A 2 -30.01 28.73 46.73
CA ALA A 2 -29.09 28.62 45.57
C ALA A 2 -27.60 28.34 45.88
N LYS A 3 -27.03 28.88 46.97
CA LYS A 3 -25.60 28.68 47.31
C LYS A 3 -25.23 27.26 47.75
N ARG A 4 -26.16 26.53 48.38
CA ARG A 4 -25.93 25.13 48.81
C ARG A 4 -25.99 24.16 47.63
N PHE A 5 -26.80 24.47 46.61
CA PHE A 5 -26.92 23.68 45.39
C PHE A 5 -25.68 23.80 44.49
N LEU A 6 -25.10 25.00 44.38
CA LEU A 6 -23.87 25.24 43.60
C LEU A 6 -22.64 24.53 44.19
N LEU A 7 -22.54 24.48 45.52
CA LEU A 7 -21.43 23.81 46.19
C LEU A 7 -21.50 22.29 46.02
N SER A 8 -22.70 21.72 46.08
CA SER A 8 -22.92 20.28 45.87
C SER A 8 -22.67 19.84 44.44
N THR A 9 -23.03 20.64 43.42
CA THR A 9 -22.70 20.31 42.03
C THR A 9 -21.22 20.46 41.74
N LEU A 10 -20.56 21.49 42.26
CA LEU A 10 -19.10 21.64 42.08
C LEU A 10 -18.32 20.49 42.72
N THR A 11 -18.74 20.03 43.90
CA THR A 11 -18.10 18.91 44.60
C THR A 11 -18.31 17.59 43.86
N LEU A 12 -19.51 17.36 43.31
CA LEU A 12 -19.80 16.17 42.51
C LEU A 12 -19.00 16.16 41.19
N THR A 13 -18.86 17.30 40.51
CA THR A 13 -18.08 17.41 39.27
C THR A 13 -16.59 17.16 39.51
N VAL A 14 -16.03 17.65 40.63
CA VAL A 14 -14.63 17.40 41.00
C VAL A 14 -14.39 15.93 41.35
N ILE A 15 -15.34 15.27 42.02
CA ILE A 15 -15.24 13.83 42.33
C ILE A 15 -15.34 12.99 41.06
N VAL A 16 -16.26 13.31 40.14
CA VAL A 16 -16.40 12.60 38.86
C VAL A 16 -15.18 12.81 37.95
N ALA A 17 -14.65 14.04 37.88
CA ALA A 17 -13.44 14.33 37.12
C ALA A 17 -12.19 13.67 37.73
N GLY A 18 -12.09 13.65 39.06
CA GLY A 18 -11.01 12.97 39.79
C GLY A 18 -11.07 11.44 39.63
N PHE A 19 -12.27 10.86 39.67
CA PHE A 19 -12.47 9.43 39.40
C PHE A 19 -12.13 9.10 37.94
N TRP A 20 -12.61 9.89 36.97
CA TRP A 20 -12.25 9.72 35.55
C TRP A 20 -10.74 9.83 35.30
N TYR A 21 -10.05 10.75 35.99
CA TYR A 21 -8.59 10.89 35.88
C TYR A 21 -7.82 9.75 36.57
N ALA A 22 -8.35 9.19 37.65
CA ALA A 22 -7.73 8.09 38.39
C ALA A 22 -8.02 6.71 37.77
N THR A 23 -9.15 6.54 37.08
CA THR A 23 -9.55 5.30 36.41
C THR A 23 -9.37 5.35 34.90
N ARG A 24 -8.77 6.42 34.35
CA ARG A 24 -8.38 6.42 32.94
C ARG A 24 -7.47 5.20 32.73
N PRO A 25 -7.75 4.32 31.76
CA PRO A 25 -6.76 3.35 31.35
C PRO A 25 -5.49 4.16 31.04
N PRO A 26 -4.31 3.74 31.52
CA PRO A 26 -3.08 4.40 31.14
C PRO A 26 -3.10 4.54 29.63
N SER A 27 -2.85 5.75 29.12
CA SER A 27 -2.60 5.92 27.68
C SER A 27 -1.63 4.81 27.30
N PRO A 28 -1.97 3.95 26.32
CA PRO A 28 -1.06 2.90 25.92
C PRO A 28 0.28 3.56 25.69
N ALA A 29 1.31 3.09 26.42
CA ALA A 29 2.66 3.57 26.18
C ALA A 29 2.88 3.50 24.67
N ALA A 30 3.40 4.58 24.06
CA ALA A 30 3.73 4.58 22.64
C ALA A 30 4.60 3.33 22.39
N GLN A 31 4.00 2.31 21.81
CA GLN A 31 4.73 1.12 21.44
C GLN A 31 5.55 1.54 20.23
N PRO A 32 6.89 1.31 20.24
CA PRO A 32 7.68 1.58 19.06
C PRO A 32 7.03 0.84 17.88
N PRO A 33 6.90 1.49 16.71
CA PRO A 33 6.31 0.86 15.54
C PRO A 33 6.98 -0.50 15.30
N ILE A 34 6.18 -1.57 15.17
CA ILE A 34 6.69 -2.90 14.75
C ILE A 34 7.27 -2.83 13.33
N THR A 35 7.07 -1.71 12.63
CA THR A 35 7.62 -1.39 11.31
C THR A 35 9.09 -0.97 11.32
N ASN A 36 9.79 -0.96 12.45
CA ASN A 36 11.18 -0.49 12.57
C ASN A 36 12.25 -1.43 11.93
N PRO A 37 12.97 -1.03 10.86
CA PRO A 37 14.11 -1.74 10.24
C PRO A 37 15.45 -1.51 10.90
N ALA A 38 15.52 -0.85 12.06
CA ALA A 38 16.65 -1.04 12.97
C ALA A 38 16.68 -2.43 13.63
N SER A 39 15.81 -3.37 13.21
CA SER A 39 15.96 -4.80 13.48
C SER A 39 17.25 -5.31 12.83
N ASN A 40 18.12 -5.95 13.61
CA ASN A 40 19.29 -6.67 13.13
C ASN A 40 18.96 -7.50 11.87
N THR A 41 19.46 -7.06 10.70
CA THR A 41 19.23 -7.74 9.42
C THR A 41 20.18 -8.93 9.22
N SER A 42 21.10 -9.17 10.16
CA SER A 42 22.03 -10.30 10.11
C SER A 42 21.27 -11.62 10.07
N GLY A 43 21.64 -12.46 9.12
CA GLY A 43 21.07 -13.79 8.89
C GLY A 43 19.86 -13.82 7.96
N PHE A 44 19.25 -12.69 7.60
CA PHE A 44 18.25 -12.63 6.53
C PHE A 44 18.93 -12.58 5.15
N ALA A 45 18.30 -13.18 4.15
CA ALA A 45 18.72 -13.13 2.75
C ALA A 45 18.61 -11.71 2.17
N ARG A 46 19.35 -11.43 1.09
CA ARG A 46 19.31 -10.15 0.36
C ARG A 46 19.21 -10.40 -1.14
N ALA A 47 18.57 -9.47 -1.85
CA ALA A 47 18.38 -9.55 -3.29
C ALA A 47 19.59 -8.94 -4.01
N PHE A 48 20.54 -9.79 -4.40
CA PHE A 48 21.80 -9.35 -5.05
C PHE A 48 21.75 -9.46 -6.57
N GLU A 49 21.05 -10.45 -7.10
CA GLU A 49 20.98 -10.76 -8.52
C GLU A 49 19.57 -11.25 -8.88
N PRO A 50 19.15 -11.18 -10.16
CA PRO A 50 17.86 -11.71 -10.58
C PRO A 50 17.76 -13.22 -10.35
N ILE A 51 16.55 -13.68 -10.05
CA ILE A 51 16.22 -15.09 -9.83
C ILE A 51 15.25 -15.60 -10.90
N GLU A 52 15.14 -16.92 -11.01
CA GLU A 52 14.06 -17.56 -11.74
C GLU A 52 12.85 -17.72 -10.82
N PHE A 53 11.74 -17.05 -11.16
CA PHE A 53 10.50 -17.15 -10.38
C PHE A 53 9.74 -18.44 -10.73
N GLN A 54 9.23 -19.12 -9.70
CA GLN A 54 8.49 -20.37 -9.79
C GLN A 54 7.06 -20.16 -9.32
N PHE A 55 6.10 -20.25 -10.23
CA PHE A 55 4.67 -20.13 -9.89
C PHE A 55 4.00 -21.51 -9.84
N PRO A 56 3.12 -21.78 -8.86
CA PRO A 56 2.54 -20.80 -7.92
C PRO A 56 3.33 -20.55 -6.63
N GLN A 57 4.50 -21.15 -6.44
CA GLN A 57 5.24 -21.11 -5.17
C GLN A 57 5.58 -19.67 -4.73
N ASP A 58 6.05 -18.83 -5.66
CA ASP A 58 6.46 -17.44 -5.40
C ASP A 58 5.28 -16.47 -5.27
N HIS A 59 4.03 -16.95 -5.32
CA HIS A 59 2.91 -16.18 -4.77
C HIS A 59 2.88 -16.23 -3.23
N GLY A 60 3.50 -17.27 -2.65
CA GLY A 60 3.57 -17.48 -1.21
C GLY A 60 4.63 -16.64 -0.50
N PRO A 61 4.88 -16.92 0.79
CA PRO A 61 5.83 -16.15 1.58
C PRO A 61 7.29 -16.56 1.35
N HIS A 62 8.19 -15.58 1.33
CA HIS A 62 9.64 -15.78 1.24
C HIS A 62 10.35 -15.55 2.59
N GLU A 63 10.25 -16.48 3.53
CA GLU A 63 10.58 -16.29 4.97
C GLU A 63 12.06 -16.01 5.26
N ASP A 64 12.95 -16.27 4.30
CA ASP A 64 14.37 -15.90 4.38
C ASP A 64 14.60 -14.38 4.29
N PHE A 65 13.60 -13.62 3.84
CA PHE A 65 13.63 -12.16 3.77
C PHE A 65 12.90 -11.52 4.95
N GLN A 66 13.37 -10.34 5.37
CA GLN A 66 12.79 -9.69 6.53
C GLN A 66 11.41 -9.09 6.25
N THR A 67 11.20 -8.50 5.09
CA THR A 67 9.98 -7.75 4.74
C THR A 67 9.35 -8.33 3.49
N GLU A 68 8.02 -8.41 3.48
CA GLU A 68 7.25 -8.80 2.31
C GLU A 68 5.86 -8.16 2.35
N TRP A 69 5.26 -7.89 1.19
CA TRP A 69 3.88 -7.43 1.11
C TRP A 69 3.13 -7.92 -0.12
N TRP A 70 1.81 -8.06 0.06
CA TRP A 70 0.82 -8.31 -0.98
C TRP A 70 -0.11 -7.10 -1.03
N TYR A 71 0.06 -6.25 -2.04
CA TYR A 71 -0.56 -4.94 -2.15
C TYR A 71 -1.55 -4.91 -3.32
N TYR A 72 -2.81 -4.67 -3.00
CA TYR A 72 -3.88 -4.53 -3.97
C TYR A 72 -4.42 -3.11 -3.95
N THR A 73 -4.52 -2.50 -5.12
CA THR A 73 -5.25 -1.26 -5.32
C THR A 73 -6.30 -1.45 -6.40
N GLY A 74 -7.36 -0.66 -6.38
CA GLY A 74 -8.36 -0.76 -7.44
C GLY A 74 -9.35 0.39 -7.47
N ASN A 75 -9.91 0.58 -8.66
CA ASN A 75 -10.95 1.56 -8.93
C ASN A 75 -12.23 0.83 -9.30
N LEU A 76 -13.28 1.06 -8.53
CA LEU A 76 -14.57 0.38 -8.62
C LEU A 76 -15.66 1.35 -9.04
N GLN A 77 -16.66 0.84 -9.73
CA GLN A 77 -17.89 1.52 -10.07
C GLN A 77 -19.08 0.63 -9.70
N ALA A 78 -20.01 1.19 -8.94
CA ALA A 78 -21.28 0.55 -8.64
C ALA A 78 -22.22 0.61 -9.84
N GLU A 79 -23.23 -0.27 -9.88
CA GLU A 79 -24.28 -0.25 -10.90
C GLU A 79 -25.04 1.10 -10.97
N SER A 80 -25.10 1.83 -9.85
CA SER A 80 -25.64 3.20 -9.76
C SER A 80 -24.77 4.27 -10.44
N GLY A 81 -23.54 3.92 -10.84
CA GLY A 81 -22.54 4.82 -11.41
C GLY A 81 -21.58 5.45 -10.38
N GLU A 82 -21.85 5.26 -9.07
CA GLU A 82 -20.97 5.73 -7.97
C GLU A 82 -19.56 5.13 -8.11
N ARG A 83 -18.53 5.95 -7.86
CA ARG A 83 -17.12 5.56 -8.01
C ARG A 83 -16.44 5.43 -6.66
N PHE A 84 -15.59 4.42 -6.54
CA PHE A 84 -14.85 4.14 -5.33
C PHE A 84 -13.40 3.76 -5.66
N GLY A 85 -12.47 4.15 -4.79
CA GLY A 85 -11.14 3.57 -4.73
C GLY A 85 -11.07 2.58 -3.58
N TYR A 86 -10.25 1.54 -3.70
CA TYR A 86 -9.83 0.77 -2.54
C TYR A 86 -8.34 0.44 -2.59
N GLN A 87 -7.76 0.29 -1.41
CA GLN A 87 -6.42 -0.20 -1.17
C GLN A 87 -6.51 -1.30 -0.12
N PHE A 88 -5.84 -2.43 -0.32
CA PHE A 88 -5.76 -3.53 0.63
C PHE A 88 -4.36 -4.14 0.59
N THR A 89 -3.66 -4.10 1.71
CA THR A 89 -2.29 -4.60 1.79
C THR A 89 -2.14 -5.52 2.99
N ILE A 90 -1.50 -6.68 2.82
CA ILE A 90 -0.98 -7.47 3.93
C ILE A 90 0.55 -7.44 3.84
N PHE A 91 1.18 -7.14 4.97
CA PHE A 91 2.62 -7.12 5.14
C PHE A 91 3.02 -8.26 6.08
N ARG A 92 4.19 -8.84 5.81
CA ARG A 92 4.89 -9.74 6.72
C ARG A 92 6.21 -9.10 7.13
N ARG A 93 6.55 -9.23 8.41
CA ARG A 93 7.85 -8.89 8.96
C ARG A 93 8.44 -10.00 9.81
N GLY A 94 9.63 -10.44 9.45
CA GLY A 94 10.45 -11.37 10.24
C GLY A 94 11.18 -10.65 11.38
N LEU A 95 10.98 -11.13 12.61
CA LEU A 95 11.65 -10.65 13.82
C LEU A 95 13.05 -11.26 13.98
N THR A 96 13.21 -12.52 13.56
CA THR A 96 14.49 -13.23 13.49
C THR A 96 14.54 -14.07 12.21
N PRO A 97 15.71 -14.35 11.64
CA PRO A 97 15.82 -15.15 10.42
C PRO A 97 15.29 -16.58 10.56
N GLY A 98 14.88 -17.15 9.42
CA GLY A 98 14.44 -18.55 9.29
C GLY A 98 12.93 -18.75 9.43
N ALA A 99 12.50 -19.97 9.14
CA ALA A 99 11.09 -20.37 9.20
C ALA A 99 10.50 -20.27 10.62
N PRO A 100 9.19 -20.00 10.75
CA PRO A 100 8.52 -19.96 12.04
C PRO A 100 8.59 -21.32 12.76
N GLY A 101 8.70 -21.24 14.10
CA GLY A 101 8.64 -22.43 14.94
C GLY A 101 7.32 -23.17 14.75
N GLN A 102 7.37 -24.50 14.64
CA GLN A 102 6.21 -25.33 14.28
C GLN A 102 5.15 -25.48 15.39
N ALA A 103 5.37 -24.96 16.61
CA ALA A 103 4.52 -25.27 17.77
C ALA A 103 4.10 -24.04 18.58
N GLY A 104 2.78 -23.92 18.81
CA GLY A 104 2.18 -22.99 19.76
C GLY A 104 2.00 -21.57 19.24
N LEU A 105 2.06 -20.61 20.16
CA LEU A 105 1.90 -19.17 19.88
C LEU A 105 3.24 -18.46 19.62
N LEU A 106 4.35 -19.20 19.68
CA LEU A 106 5.68 -18.68 19.43
C LEU A 106 5.93 -18.60 17.94
N THR A 107 6.16 -17.40 17.45
CA THR A 107 6.50 -17.13 16.05
C THR A 107 7.50 -15.99 15.99
N ASN A 108 8.38 -16.04 15.00
CA ASN A 108 9.24 -14.94 14.60
C ASN A 108 8.61 -14.11 13.47
N GLN A 109 7.35 -14.35 13.11
CA GLN A 109 6.65 -13.63 12.04
C GLN A 109 5.55 -12.75 12.61
N VAL A 110 5.53 -11.48 12.22
CA VAL A 110 4.43 -10.55 12.48
C VAL A 110 3.80 -10.17 11.16
N TYR A 111 2.47 -10.12 11.14
CA TYR A 111 1.72 -9.63 10.01
C TYR A 111 0.98 -8.37 10.40
N PHE A 112 0.86 -7.45 9.47
CA PHE A 112 0.01 -6.28 9.61
C PHE A 112 -0.69 -6.00 8.30
N SER A 113 -1.83 -5.33 8.35
CA SER A 113 -2.62 -5.05 7.17
C SER A 113 -3.17 -3.65 7.23
N HIS A 114 -3.21 -3.02 6.07
CA HIS A 114 -3.81 -1.71 5.87
C HIS A 114 -4.95 -1.88 4.87
N PHE A 115 -6.10 -1.27 5.15
CA PHE A 115 -7.26 -1.34 4.28
C PHE A 115 -7.96 0.01 4.22
N ALA A 116 -8.22 0.51 3.03
CA ALA A 116 -8.89 1.76 2.81
C ALA A 116 -9.92 1.73 1.70
N ILE A 117 -10.95 2.56 1.84
CA ILE A 117 -11.92 2.87 0.80
C ILE A 117 -12.02 4.38 0.63
N THR A 118 -11.95 4.83 -0.63
CA THR A 118 -12.27 6.18 -1.06
C THR A 118 -13.66 6.20 -1.67
N ASP A 119 -14.57 7.00 -1.11
CA ASP A 119 -15.87 7.32 -1.73
C ASP A 119 -15.75 8.66 -2.45
N VAL A 120 -15.77 8.60 -3.79
CA VAL A 120 -15.54 9.77 -4.64
C VAL A 120 -16.71 10.75 -4.56
N ALA A 121 -17.95 10.26 -4.48
CA ALA A 121 -19.12 11.14 -4.41
C ALA A 121 -19.20 11.85 -3.06
N ALA A 122 -18.88 11.14 -1.97
CA ALA A 122 -18.85 11.70 -0.63
C ALA A 122 -17.59 12.54 -0.35
N GLN A 123 -16.57 12.47 -1.21
CA GLN A 123 -15.25 13.10 -0.99
C GLN A 123 -14.62 12.64 0.33
N THR A 124 -14.71 11.34 0.63
CA THR A 124 -14.17 10.77 1.87
C THR A 124 -13.18 9.65 1.56
N HIS A 125 -12.19 9.52 2.42
CA HIS A 125 -11.23 8.43 2.42
C HIS A 125 -11.12 7.91 3.84
N ARG A 126 -11.20 6.59 4.01
CA ARG A 126 -11.12 5.95 5.31
C ARG A 126 -10.14 4.79 5.23
N GLY A 127 -9.03 4.90 5.96
CA GLY A 127 -8.05 3.84 6.14
C GLY A 127 -8.07 3.29 7.57
N ILE A 128 -7.73 2.01 7.70
CA ILE A 128 -7.56 1.31 8.98
C ILE A 128 -6.36 0.37 8.93
N GLU A 129 -5.84 0.04 10.11
CA GLU A 129 -4.75 -0.91 10.27
C GLU A 129 -5.11 -2.04 11.24
N ARG A 130 -4.47 -3.20 11.05
CA ARG A 130 -4.51 -4.34 11.97
C ARG A 130 -3.15 -5.00 12.08
N PHE A 131 -2.87 -5.58 13.24
CA PHE A 131 -1.65 -6.34 13.53
C PHE A 131 -2.02 -7.71 14.07
N SER A 132 -1.29 -8.73 13.67
CA SER A 132 -1.44 -10.07 14.24
C SER A 132 -0.14 -10.86 14.18
N ARG A 133 -0.07 -11.93 14.98
CA ARG A 133 1.07 -12.83 14.99
C ARG A 133 0.91 -13.85 13.88
N GLY A 134 2.00 -14.22 13.22
CA GLY A 134 2.05 -15.35 12.30
C GLY A 134 2.02 -16.70 13.04
N ALA A 135 1.04 -16.92 13.92
CA ALA A 135 0.87 -18.11 14.74
C ALA A 135 -0.60 -18.38 15.04
N GLY A 136 -0.92 -19.62 15.42
CA GLY A 136 -2.27 -20.00 15.87
C GLY A 136 -3.37 -19.84 14.80
N GLY A 137 -2.99 -19.76 13.52
CA GLY A 137 -3.92 -19.50 12.41
C GLY A 137 -4.40 -18.06 12.31
N LEU A 138 -3.90 -17.14 13.15
CA LEU A 138 -4.35 -15.75 13.17
C LEU A 138 -3.87 -14.95 11.96
N ALA A 139 -2.66 -15.20 11.46
CA ALA A 139 -2.17 -14.63 10.22
C ALA A 139 -1.15 -15.56 9.58
N GLY A 140 -0.94 -15.40 8.28
CA GLY A 140 -0.01 -16.21 7.51
C GLY A 140 -0.15 -16.02 6.02
N ALA A 141 0.72 -16.70 5.28
CA ALA A 141 0.61 -16.85 3.84
C ALA A 141 1.06 -18.26 3.43
N ARG A 142 0.66 -18.69 2.23
CA ARG A 142 1.10 -19.94 1.59
C ARG A 142 1.06 -19.78 0.07
N GLY A 143 1.90 -20.51 -0.66
CA GLY A 143 1.98 -20.46 -2.13
C GLY A 143 1.02 -21.41 -2.85
N GLU A 144 0.68 -22.58 -2.27
CA GLU A 144 -0.10 -23.61 -2.98
C GLU A 144 -1.21 -24.25 -2.11
N PRO A 145 -2.50 -23.99 -2.41
CA PRO A 145 -2.96 -22.87 -3.25
C PRO A 145 -2.64 -21.52 -2.57
N PHE A 146 -2.36 -20.49 -3.38
CA PHE A 146 -2.00 -19.18 -2.87
C PHE A 146 -3.07 -18.66 -1.89
N SER A 147 -2.63 -18.21 -0.73
CA SER A 147 -3.46 -17.53 0.25
C SER A 147 -2.60 -16.64 1.13
N VAL A 148 -3.09 -15.46 1.50
CA VAL A 148 -2.51 -14.58 2.51
C VAL A 148 -3.63 -14.03 3.39
N TRP A 149 -3.47 -14.07 4.71
CA TRP A 149 -4.53 -13.68 5.63
C TRP A 149 -4.02 -13.02 6.91
N LEU A 150 -4.89 -12.17 7.46
CA LEU A 150 -4.84 -11.61 8.79
C LEU A 150 -6.27 -11.67 9.37
N GLU A 151 -6.50 -12.63 10.25
CA GLU A 151 -7.78 -12.97 10.85
C GLU A 151 -8.85 -13.25 9.78
N GLY A 152 -9.90 -12.44 9.73
CA GLY A 152 -10.95 -12.52 8.71
C GLY A 152 -10.61 -11.82 7.40
N TRP A 153 -9.50 -11.08 7.33
CA TRP A 153 -9.06 -10.41 6.10
C TRP A 153 -8.14 -11.34 5.34
N ARG A 154 -8.42 -11.56 4.05
CA ARG A 154 -7.73 -12.60 3.30
C ARG A 154 -7.81 -12.40 1.80
N VAL A 155 -6.81 -12.97 1.13
CA VAL A 155 -6.82 -13.19 -0.31
C VAL A 155 -6.62 -14.68 -0.53
N ASP A 156 -7.50 -15.32 -1.28
CA ASP A 156 -7.38 -16.74 -1.64
C ASP A 156 -7.39 -16.90 -3.15
N SER A 157 -6.52 -17.76 -3.67
CA SER A 157 -6.56 -18.15 -5.06
C SER A 157 -7.83 -18.93 -5.41
N LEU A 158 -8.38 -18.60 -6.57
CA LEU A 158 -9.53 -19.26 -7.20
C LEU A 158 -9.11 -20.24 -8.30
N ASN A 159 -7.82 -20.28 -8.64
CA ASN A 159 -7.22 -21.17 -9.63
C ASN A 159 -5.79 -21.58 -9.20
N ALA A 160 -5.20 -22.53 -9.93
CA ALA A 160 -3.92 -23.13 -9.54
C ALA A 160 -2.73 -22.18 -9.75
N ASP A 161 -2.79 -21.30 -10.74
CA ASP A 161 -1.71 -20.38 -11.15
C ASP A 161 -1.76 -19.01 -10.46
N GLY A 162 -2.66 -18.80 -9.49
CA GLY A 162 -2.74 -17.54 -8.73
C GLY A 162 -3.29 -16.33 -9.52
N SER A 163 -3.67 -16.50 -10.79
CA SER A 163 -4.10 -15.39 -11.64
C SER A 163 -5.54 -14.92 -11.36
N ALA A 164 -6.32 -15.67 -10.58
CA ALA A 164 -7.63 -15.26 -10.09
C ALA A 164 -7.70 -15.43 -8.57
N VAL A 165 -8.17 -14.40 -7.86
CA VAL A 165 -8.24 -14.41 -6.39
C VAL A 165 -9.59 -13.87 -5.90
N ARG A 166 -9.99 -14.30 -4.70
CA ARG A 166 -11.04 -13.64 -3.90
C ARG A 166 -10.37 -12.85 -2.78
N LEU A 167 -10.67 -11.56 -2.72
CA LEU A 167 -10.16 -10.63 -1.71
C LEU A 167 -11.30 -10.22 -0.78
N GLN A 168 -11.09 -10.39 0.52
CA GLN A 168 -12.03 -10.03 1.57
C GLN A 168 -11.36 -9.17 2.64
N GLY A 169 -11.98 -8.04 2.97
CA GLY A 169 -11.54 -7.13 4.02
C GLY A 169 -12.71 -6.33 4.55
N GLN A 170 -12.83 -6.17 5.87
CA GLN A 170 -13.96 -5.46 6.48
C GLN A 170 -13.73 -4.99 7.92
N ASP A 171 -14.42 -3.92 8.31
CA ASP A 171 -14.66 -3.57 9.71
C ASP A 171 -16.14 -3.26 9.96
N GLU A 172 -16.49 -2.50 10.98
CA GLU A 172 -17.89 -2.16 11.24
C GLU A 172 -18.51 -1.26 10.16
N ALA A 173 -17.72 -0.34 9.60
CA ALA A 173 -18.20 0.74 8.73
C ALA A 173 -18.06 0.43 7.23
N MET A 174 -17.04 -0.33 6.85
CA MET A 174 -16.71 -0.59 5.44
C MET A 174 -16.27 -2.04 5.18
N GLY A 175 -16.35 -2.49 3.93
CA GLY A 175 -15.83 -3.79 3.55
C GLY A 175 -15.90 -4.09 2.06
N ILE A 176 -15.12 -5.08 1.63
CA ILE A 176 -15.06 -5.57 0.26
C ILE A 176 -15.08 -7.09 0.26
N ASP A 177 -15.77 -7.65 -0.74
CA ASP A 177 -15.72 -9.05 -1.12
C ASP A 177 -15.67 -9.09 -2.65
N LEU A 178 -14.45 -9.22 -3.19
CA LEU A 178 -14.16 -9.01 -4.60
C LEU A 178 -13.53 -10.27 -5.19
N THR A 179 -13.91 -10.57 -6.42
CA THR A 179 -13.20 -11.50 -7.29
C THR A 179 -12.37 -10.71 -8.29
N LEU A 180 -11.07 -10.98 -8.33
CA LEU A 180 -10.11 -10.31 -9.20
C LEU A 180 -9.54 -11.35 -10.16
N ARG A 181 -9.46 -11.04 -11.45
CA ARG A 181 -8.91 -11.94 -12.48
C ARG A 181 -7.92 -11.20 -13.36
N ALA A 182 -6.65 -11.60 -13.33
CA ALA A 182 -5.62 -11.04 -14.19
C ALA A 182 -6.02 -11.21 -15.66
N VAL A 183 -5.95 -10.12 -16.43
CA VAL A 183 -6.24 -10.12 -17.87
C VAL A 183 -4.97 -10.07 -18.73
N LYS A 184 -3.81 -9.99 -18.07
CA LYS A 184 -2.47 -10.01 -18.66
C LYS A 184 -1.54 -10.90 -17.85
N PRO A 185 -0.44 -11.38 -18.45
CA PRO A 185 0.59 -12.11 -17.72
C PRO A 185 1.16 -11.31 -16.55
N ILE A 186 1.74 -12.03 -15.59
CA ILE A 186 2.52 -11.45 -14.50
C ILE A 186 3.70 -10.64 -15.07
N VAL A 187 3.98 -9.50 -14.45
CA VAL A 187 5.08 -8.60 -14.83
C VAL A 187 6.16 -8.68 -13.77
N LEU A 188 7.38 -9.01 -14.19
CA LEU A 188 8.56 -8.93 -13.34
C LEU A 188 9.12 -7.51 -13.41
N GLN A 189 9.16 -6.80 -12.29
CA GLN A 189 9.60 -5.41 -12.23
C GLN A 189 11.13 -5.31 -12.24
N GLY A 190 11.68 -4.12 -12.53
CA GLY A 190 13.13 -3.91 -12.54
C GLY A 190 13.86 -4.77 -13.58
N GLU A 191 15.02 -5.31 -13.22
CA GLU A 191 15.76 -6.27 -14.06
C GLU A 191 15.31 -7.69 -13.76
N ARG A 192 14.38 -8.23 -14.57
CA ARG A 192 13.86 -9.61 -14.43
C ARG A 192 13.40 -9.92 -12.99
N GLY A 193 12.71 -8.98 -12.36
CA GLY A 193 12.18 -9.09 -11.00
C GLY A 193 13.07 -8.47 -9.92
N LEU A 194 14.34 -8.18 -10.20
CA LEU A 194 15.21 -7.46 -9.27
C LEU A 194 15.00 -5.94 -9.41
N SER A 195 14.39 -5.31 -8.41
CA SER A 195 14.11 -3.87 -8.38
C SER A 195 15.03 -3.16 -7.38
N ALA A 196 16.01 -2.40 -7.89
CA ALA A 196 16.97 -1.67 -7.07
C ALA A 196 16.36 -0.43 -6.39
N LYS A 197 16.74 -0.20 -5.13
CA LYS A 197 16.29 0.92 -4.28
C LYS A 197 17.39 1.93 -3.96
N SER A 198 18.65 1.58 -4.19
CA SER A 198 19.77 2.52 -4.30
C SER A 198 20.92 1.88 -5.10
N ASP A 199 22.06 2.54 -5.17
CA ASP A 199 23.30 2.01 -5.75
C ASP A 199 24.01 0.95 -4.87
N ALA A 200 23.60 0.80 -3.63
CA ALA A 200 24.21 -0.11 -2.67
C ALA A 200 23.87 -1.57 -3.03
N PRO A 201 24.87 -2.46 -3.20
CA PRO A 201 24.61 -3.87 -3.51
C PRO A 201 23.71 -4.55 -2.46
N GLY A 202 22.71 -5.28 -2.95
CA GLY A 202 21.72 -5.92 -2.08
C GLY A 202 20.66 -4.97 -1.52
N ASN A 203 20.70 -3.68 -1.88
CA ASN A 203 19.60 -2.75 -1.63
C ASN A 203 18.57 -2.79 -2.76
N ALA A 204 17.87 -3.92 -2.84
CA ALA A 204 16.89 -4.22 -3.86
C ALA A 204 15.81 -5.13 -3.29
N SER A 205 14.72 -5.25 -4.03
CA SER A 205 13.67 -6.23 -3.78
C SER A 205 13.49 -7.16 -4.96
N TYR A 206 12.91 -8.32 -4.69
CA TYR A 206 12.20 -9.06 -5.72
C TYR A 206 10.78 -8.53 -5.82
N TYR A 207 10.33 -8.21 -7.02
CA TYR A 207 9.11 -7.45 -7.23
C TYR A 207 8.38 -7.89 -8.51
N LEU A 208 7.13 -8.26 -8.35
CA LEU A 208 6.24 -8.69 -9.43
C LEU A 208 4.85 -8.07 -9.29
N SER A 209 4.10 -8.04 -10.40
CA SER A 209 2.77 -7.44 -10.44
C SER A 209 1.81 -8.19 -11.36
N PHE A 210 0.53 -8.24 -11.00
CA PHE A 210 -0.56 -8.31 -11.99
C PHE A 210 -1.08 -6.90 -12.21
N THR A 211 -0.71 -6.30 -13.33
CA THR A 211 -0.93 -4.85 -13.59
C THR A 211 -2.35 -4.51 -14.01
N ARG A 212 -3.15 -5.51 -14.41
CA ARG A 212 -4.57 -5.36 -14.71
C ARG A 212 -5.34 -6.61 -14.34
N MET A 213 -6.23 -6.49 -13.37
CA MET A 213 -7.17 -7.52 -12.97
C MET A 213 -8.59 -7.00 -13.13
N ALA A 214 -9.41 -7.71 -13.89
CA ALA A 214 -10.85 -7.45 -13.96
C ALA A 214 -11.47 -7.78 -12.59
N THR A 215 -12.24 -6.85 -12.05
CA THR A 215 -12.73 -6.92 -10.67
C THR A 215 -14.24 -6.83 -10.64
N GLU A 216 -14.87 -7.73 -9.90
CA GLU A 216 -16.31 -7.74 -9.66
C GLU A 216 -16.60 -8.18 -8.22
N GLY A 217 -17.74 -7.77 -7.66
CA GLY A 217 -18.18 -8.25 -6.35
C GLY A 217 -19.01 -7.24 -5.59
N ALA A 218 -18.82 -7.21 -4.27
CA ALA A 218 -19.58 -6.38 -3.36
C ALA A 218 -18.68 -5.40 -2.59
N LEU A 219 -19.15 -4.15 -2.51
CA LEU A 219 -18.59 -3.09 -1.68
C LEU A 219 -19.62 -2.73 -0.61
N ARG A 220 -19.21 -2.71 0.66
CA ARG A 220 -20.01 -2.21 1.77
C ARG A 220 -19.46 -0.87 2.26
N VAL A 221 -20.28 0.17 2.19
CA VAL A 221 -19.96 1.53 2.67
C VAL A 221 -21.23 2.21 3.16
N ASN A 222 -21.14 3.02 4.22
CA ASN A 222 -22.27 3.81 4.73
C ASN A 222 -23.53 2.97 5.01
N GLY A 223 -23.35 1.73 5.48
CA GLY A 223 -24.43 0.77 5.75
C GLY A 223 -25.11 0.18 4.50
N ARG A 224 -24.67 0.54 3.29
CA ARG A 224 -25.14 -0.02 2.01
C ARG A 224 -24.18 -1.10 1.53
N THR A 225 -24.72 -2.11 0.86
CA THR A 225 -23.93 -3.06 0.05
C THR A 225 -24.25 -2.80 -1.41
N LEU A 226 -23.22 -2.57 -2.21
CA LEU A 226 -23.30 -2.22 -3.62
C LEU A 226 -22.63 -3.32 -4.44
N THR A 227 -23.28 -3.78 -5.50
CA THR A 227 -22.62 -4.57 -6.56
C THR A 227 -21.72 -3.64 -7.35
N VAL A 228 -20.47 -4.05 -7.54
CA VAL A 228 -19.43 -3.23 -8.17
C VAL A 228 -18.67 -4.02 -9.24
N THR A 229 -18.18 -3.29 -10.23
CA THR A 229 -17.21 -3.76 -11.23
C THR A 229 -16.06 -2.76 -11.34
N GLY A 230 -14.90 -3.17 -11.82
CA GLY A 230 -13.77 -2.27 -11.98
C GLY A 230 -12.49 -2.97 -12.40
N GLU A 231 -11.38 -2.30 -12.13
CA GLU A 231 -10.04 -2.82 -12.37
C GLU A 231 -9.20 -2.69 -11.11
N SER A 232 -8.40 -3.72 -10.86
CA SER A 232 -7.44 -3.78 -9.77
C SER A 232 -6.02 -4.00 -10.28
N TRP A 233 -5.07 -3.61 -9.45
CA TRP A 233 -3.65 -3.83 -9.58
C TRP A 233 -3.19 -4.65 -8.38
N PHE A 234 -2.25 -5.55 -8.60
CA PHE A 234 -1.59 -6.32 -7.55
C PHE A 234 -0.09 -6.20 -7.66
N ASP A 235 0.55 -5.96 -6.53
CA ASP A 235 1.99 -5.99 -6.31
C ASP A 235 2.35 -7.00 -5.22
N HIS A 236 3.41 -7.75 -5.47
CA HIS A 236 4.07 -8.60 -4.48
C HIS A 236 5.55 -8.28 -4.46
N GLU A 237 6.05 -7.89 -3.29
CA GLU A 237 7.45 -7.50 -3.15
C GLU A 237 8.02 -8.03 -1.83
N TRP A 238 9.26 -8.50 -1.86
CA TRP A 238 10.01 -8.89 -0.67
C TRP A 238 11.47 -8.46 -0.70
N SER A 239 11.99 -8.07 0.45
CA SER A 239 13.38 -7.68 0.64
C SER A 239 13.81 -7.69 2.12
N THR A 240 15.11 -7.53 2.34
CA THR A 240 15.70 -7.26 3.67
C THR A 240 16.30 -5.85 3.74
N SER A 241 16.24 -5.11 2.63
CA SER A 241 16.83 -3.78 2.54
C SER A 241 15.82 -2.68 2.84
N ALA A 242 16.30 -1.63 3.48
CA ALA A 242 15.57 -0.38 3.66
C ALA A 242 15.84 0.57 2.48
N LEU A 243 15.16 1.71 2.43
CA LEU A 243 15.53 2.77 1.49
C LEU A 243 17.00 3.21 1.71
N GLY A 244 17.62 3.80 0.69
CA GLY A 244 18.97 4.36 0.79
C GLY A 244 19.11 5.36 1.95
N GLU A 245 20.34 5.55 2.46
CA GLU A 245 20.60 6.37 3.67
C GLU A 245 20.10 7.82 3.55
N ASN A 246 20.02 8.34 2.33
CA ASN A 246 19.58 9.70 2.06
C ASN A 246 18.13 9.78 1.56
N ALA A 247 17.43 8.66 1.41
CA ALA A 247 16.06 8.63 0.96
C ALA A 247 15.10 9.07 2.07
N VAL A 248 14.17 9.97 1.73
CA VAL A 248 13.12 10.45 2.64
C VAL A 248 11.81 9.71 2.48
N GLY A 249 11.55 9.18 1.29
CA GLY A 249 10.32 8.46 0.95
C GLY A 249 10.21 8.26 -0.55
N TRP A 250 9.07 7.75 -1.00
CA TRP A 250 8.81 7.51 -2.42
C TRP A 250 7.47 8.10 -2.86
N ASP A 251 7.41 8.38 -4.16
CA ASP A 251 6.17 8.56 -4.91
C ASP A 251 6.04 7.35 -5.82
N TRP A 252 4.99 6.55 -5.65
CA TRP A 252 4.71 5.38 -6.46
C TRP A 252 3.41 5.59 -7.24
N PHE A 253 3.38 5.16 -8.49
CA PHE A 253 2.25 5.29 -9.40
C PHE A 253 1.94 3.93 -10.01
N SER A 254 0.68 3.52 -10.00
CA SER A 254 0.13 2.49 -10.88
C SER A 254 -0.99 3.07 -11.71
N LEU A 255 -0.86 3.03 -13.04
CA LEU A 255 -1.83 3.62 -13.96
C LEU A 255 -2.29 2.58 -14.97
N GLN A 256 -3.60 2.50 -15.17
CA GLN A 256 -4.28 1.64 -16.14
C GLN A 256 -4.97 2.52 -17.18
N LEU A 257 -4.45 2.50 -18.41
CA LEU A 257 -4.90 3.38 -19.50
C LEU A 257 -5.94 2.69 -20.37
N SER A 258 -6.82 3.48 -20.99
CA SER A 258 -7.94 3.02 -21.82
C SER A 258 -7.52 2.47 -23.18
N ASP A 259 -6.28 2.74 -23.61
CA ASP A 259 -5.67 2.09 -24.78
C ASP A 259 -5.14 0.68 -24.48
N GLY A 260 -5.29 0.24 -23.22
CA GLY A 260 -4.86 -1.05 -22.74
C GLY A 260 -3.40 -1.07 -22.30
N ARG A 261 -2.70 0.04 -22.18
CA ARG A 261 -1.36 0.09 -21.57
C ARG A 261 -1.43 0.28 -20.06
N GLU A 262 -0.38 -0.10 -19.35
CA GLU A 262 -0.25 0.14 -17.91
C GLU A 262 1.14 0.67 -17.56
N LEU A 263 1.22 1.48 -16.52
CA LEU A 263 2.46 2.05 -16.02
C LEU A 263 2.60 1.78 -14.53
N MET A 264 3.74 1.24 -14.13
CA MET A 264 4.24 1.39 -12.77
C MET A 264 5.40 2.38 -12.81
N LEU A 265 5.42 3.40 -11.95
CA LEU A 265 6.57 4.30 -11.79
C LEU A 265 6.82 4.52 -10.31
N TYR A 266 8.08 4.69 -9.94
CA TYR A 266 8.50 5.09 -8.62
C TYR A 266 9.60 6.14 -8.68
N ILE A 267 9.52 7.11 -7.78
CA ILE A 267 10.51 8.15 -7.56
C ILE A 267 10.93 8.06 -6.10
N LEU A 268 12.20 7.70 -5.85
CA LEU A 268 12.74 7.71 -4.49
C LEU A 268 13.35 9.09 -4.24
N ARG A 269 12.76 9.84 -3.32
CA ARG A 269 13.14 11.23 -3.05
C ARG A 269 14.26 11.27 -2.03
N LEU A 270 15.22 12.15 -2.24
CA LEU A 270 16.38 12.35 -1.38
C LEU A 270 16.21 13.57 -0.45
N LYS A 271 16.93 13.58 0.68
CA LYS A 271 16.94 14.67 1.66
C LYS A 271 17.38 16.01 1.08
N ASP A 272 18.23 15.99 0.07
CA ASP A 272 18.72 17.19 -0.63
C ASP A 272 17.75 17.73 -1.69
N GLY A 273 16.58 17.09 -1.84
CA GLY A 273 15.57 17.43 -2.86
C GLY A 273 15.81 16.75 -4.21
N GLY A 274 16.89 15.97 -4.35
CA GLY A 274 17.16 15.13 -5.51
C GLY A 274 16.31 13.86 -5.52
N VAL A 275 16.63 12.98 -6.47
CA VAL A 275 16.02 11.66 -6.63
C VAL A 275 17.10 10.61 -6.82
N GLU A 276 16.88 9.39 -6.30
CA GLU A 276 17.80 8.28 -6.53
C GLU A 276 17.87 7.94 -8.01
N ALA A 277 19.08 7.67 -8.52
CA ALA A 277 19.30 7.35 -9.94
C ALA A 277 18.59 6.05 -10.38
N VAL A 278 18.32 5.15 -9.44
CA VAL A 278 17.58 3.90 -9.69
C VAL A 278 16.07 4.10 -9.83
N SER A 279 15.54 5.30 -9.58
CA SER A 279 14.14 5.65 -9.85
C SER A 279 13.76 5.33 -11.30
N GLY A 280 12.51 4.97 -11.53
CA GLY A 280 12.12 4.38 -12.81
C GLY A 280 10.75 3.76 -12.77
N GLY A 281 10.52 2.80 -13.65
CA GLY A 281 9.30 2.01 -13.65
C GLY A 281 9.24 1.02 -14.78
N THR A 282 8.03 0.64 -15.15
CA THR A 282 7.76 -0.35 -16.20
C THR A 282 6.55 0.12 -16.98
N LEU A 283 6.68 0.17 -18.31
CA LEU A 283 5.53 0.24 -19.21
C LEU A 283 5.16 -1.17 -19.64
N VAL A 284 3.88 -1.49 -19.48
CA VAL A 284 3.27 -2.71 -19.97
C VAL A 284 2.42 -2.35 -21.18
N GLU A 285 2.77 -2.94 -22.33
CA GLU A 285 2.05 -2.72 -23.58
C GLU A 285 0.74 -3.50 -23.61
N ARG A 286 -0.12 -3.20 -24.58
CA ARG A 286 -1.44 -3.82 -24.72
C ARG A 286 -1.41 -5.35 -24.79
N ASP A 287 -0.37 -5.93 -25.37
CA ASP A 287 -0.17 -7.38 -25.49
C ASP A 287 0.43 -8.03 -24.23
N GLY A 288 0.72 -7.24 -23.18
CA GLY A 288 1.33 -7.71 -21.94
C GLY A 288 2.85 -7.71 -21.97
N THR A 289 3.50 -7.30 -23.07
CA THR A 289 4.95 -7.12 -23.07
C THR A 289 5.35 -5.97 -22.15
N ALA A 290 6.31 -6.22 -21.26
CA ALA A 290 6.79 -5.26 -20.29
C ALA A 290 8.18 -4.76 -20.65
N ARG A 291 8.40 -3.45 -20.50
CA ARG A 291 9.70 -2.82 -20.72
C ARG A 291 10.02 -1.80 -19.62
N ARG A 292 11.28 -1.80 -19.20
CA ARG A 292 11.80 -0.85 -18.22
C ARG A 292 11.67 0.59 -18.73
N ILE A 293 11.34 1.49 -17.82
CA ILE A 293 11.43 2.95 -17.94
C ILE A 293 12.50 3.40 -16.95
N ASN A 294 13.55 4.06 -17.43
CA ASN A 294 14.58 4.61 -16.56
C ASN A 294 14.29 6.08 -16.25
N LEU A 295 14.88 6.62 -15.18
CA LEU A 295 14.70 8.01 -14.79
C LEU A 295 14.78 9.03 -15.95
N PRO A 296 15.75 8.97 -16.90
CA PRO A 296 15.81 9.93 -17.99
C PRO A 296 14.70 9.80 -19.06
N ASP A 297 13.97 8.68 -19.06
CA ASP A 297 12.95 8.38 -20.07
C ASP A 297 11.60 9.05 -19.76
N PHE A 298 11.42 9.58 -18.55
CA PHE A 298 10.17 10.19 -18.12
C PHE A 298 10.37 11.46 -17.28
N ALA A 299 9.33 12.28 -17.22
CA ALA A 299 9.24 13.42 -16.32
C ALA A 299 7.89 13.41 -15.60
N VAL A 300 7.92 13.57 -14.28
CA VAL A 300 6.74 13.80 -13.44
C VAL A 300 6.85 15.19 -12.84
N THR A 301 5.84 16.03 -13.06
CA THR A 301 5.77 17.37 -12.48
C THR A 301 4.48 17.52 -11.70
N ALA A 302 4.58 17.86 -10.41
CA ALA A 302 3.39 18.17 -9.61
C ALA A 302 2.67 19.40 -10.19
N THR A 303 1.35 19.30 -10.35
CA THR A 303 0.50 20.39 -10.86
C THR A 303 -0.31 21.07 -9.76
N GLY A 304 -0.32 20.50 -8.56
CA GLY A 304 -0.98 21.04 -7.38
C GLY A 304 -0.44 20.42 -6.09
N SER A 305 -0.96 20.89 -4.96
CA SER A 305 -0.63 20.36 -3.64
C SER A 305 -1.85 20.34 -2.73
N TRP A 306 -1.83 19.45 -1.74
CA TRP A 306 -2.82 19.35 -0.68
C TRP A 306 -2.10 19.32 0.66
N ALA A 307 -2.48 20.21 1.57
CA ALA A 307 -1.98 20.23 2.94
C ALA A 307 -2.94 19.45 3.84
N SER A 308 -2.42 18.45 4.55
CA SER A 308 -3.22 17.72 5.54
C SER A 308 -3.55 18.64 6.71
N PRO A 309 -4.84 18.80 7.06
CA PRO A 309 -5.21 19.56 8.25
C PRO A 309 -4.81 18.84 9.55
N VAL A 310 -4.40 17.57 9.48
CA VAL A 310 -4.08 16.77 10.67
C VAL A 310 -2.57 16.59 10.85
N SER A 311 -1.87 16.05 9.86
CA SER A 311 -0.43 15.83 9.94
C SER A 311 0.40 17.09 9.60
N GLN A 312 -0.24 18.11 9.02
CA GLN A 312 0.40 19.31 8.46
C GLN A 312 1.37 19.04 7.29
N ALA A 313 1.48 17.79 6.82
CA ALA A 313 2.25 17.46 5.63
C ALA A 313 1.62 18.08 4.37
N VAL A 314 2.48 18.47 3.43
CA VAL A 314 2.07 19.00 2.12
C VAL A 314 2.41 17.96 1.07
N TYR A 315 1.38 17.32 0.52
CA TYR A 315 1.51 16.30 -0.51
C TYR A 315 1.34 16.94 -1.90
N PRO A 316 2.08 16.49 -2.93
CA PRO A 316 1.67 16.77 -4.30
C PRO A 316 0.28 16.18 -4.55
N SER A 317 -0.56 16.94 -5.23
CA SER A 317 -1.96 16.59 -5.49
C SER A 317 -2.29 16.99 -6.92
N GLY A 318 -1.97 16.09 -7.85
CA GLY A 318 -2.04 16.32 -9.28
C GLY A 318 -0.64 16.28 -9.90
N TRP A 319 -0.52 15.63 -11.06
CA TRP A 319 0.75 15.45 -11.77
C TRP A 319 0.56 15.52 -13.28
N ARG A 320 1.57 16.04 -13.98
CA ARG A 320 1.79 15.78 -15.40
C ARG A 320 2.91 14.77 -15.55
N LEU A 321 2.63 13.66 -16.23
CA LEU A 321 3.58 12.61 -16.55
C LEU A 321 3.82 12.59 -18.06
N GLN A 322 5.10 12.70 -18.45
CA GLN A 322 5.51 12.63 -19.85
C GLN A 322 6.50 11.49 -20.05
N ILE A 323 6.27 10.64 -21.05
CA ILE A 323 7.19 9.58 -21.48
C ILE A 323 7.34 9.68 -23.00
N PRO A 324 8.26 10.51 -23.51
CA PRO A 324 8.37 10.79 -24.94
C PRO A 324 8.61 9.53 -25.79
N THR A 325 9.43 8.60 -25.29
CA THR A 325 9.73 7.32 -25.97
C THR A 325 8.49 6.42 -26.10
N ALA A 326 7.48 6.61 -25.23
CA ALA A 326 6.20 5.91 -25.28
C ALA A 326 5.07 6.74 -25.93
N GLN A 327 5.37 7.97 -26.37
CA GLN A 327 4.42 8.98 -26.83
C GLN A 327 3.24 9.16 -25.85
N LEU A 328 3.58 9.27 -24.56
CA LEU A 328 2.62 9.51 -23.49
C LEU A 328 2.79 10.92 -22.92
N ASP A 329 1.67 11.64 -22.81
CA ASP A 329 1.57 12.91 -22.09
C ASP A 329 0.25 12.88 -21.31
N LEU A 330 0.36 12.68 -20.00
CA LEU A 330 -0.74 12.34 -19.12
C LEU A 330 -0.89 13.38 -18.02
N THR A 331 -2.13 13.74 -17.72
CA THR A 331 -2.54 14.43 -16.51
C THR A 331 -3.16 13.41 -15.56
N ILE A 332 -2.63 13.37 -14.34
CA ILE A 332 -3.04 12.47 -13.27
C ILE A 332 -3.60 13.34 -12.17
N ASP A 333 -4.88 13.17 -11.84
CA ASP A 333 -5.55 13.94 -10.79
C ASP A 333 -6.09 12.99 -9.72
N PRO A 334 -5.99 13.34 -8.43
CA PRO A 334 -6.70 12.60 -7.40
C PRO A 334 -8.21 12.70 -7.60
N TYR A 335 -8.92 11.59 -7.37
CA TYR A 335 -10.38 11.62 -7.28
C TYR A 335 -10.86 12.40 -6.05
N VAL A 336 -10.11 12.29 -4.95
CA VAL A 336 -10.31 13.00 -3.68
C VAL A 336 -8.94 13.49 -3.20
N GLN A 337 -8.80 14.75 -2.82
CA GLN A 337 -7.48 15.28 -2.40
C GLN A 337 -7.02 14.71 -1.05
N ALA A 338 -7.95 14.55 -0.10
CA ALA A 338 -7.68 14.08 1.25
C ALA A 338 -7.70 12.54 1.32
N GLN A 339 -6.66 11.89 0.81
CA GLN A 339 -6.46 10.43 0.86
C GLN A 339 -5.26 10.04 1.76
N GLU A 340 -5.01 10.82 2.81
CA GLU A 340 -4.02 10.48 3.84
C GLU A 340 -4.56 9.43 4.81
N MET A 341 -3.77 8.40 5.08
CA MET A 341 -4.02 7.40 6.09
C MET A 341 -3.17 7.67 7.33
N GLN A 342 -3.83 7.98 8.45
CA GLN A 342 -3.18 8.25 9.74
C GLN A 342 -3.14 6.98 10.59
N ILE A 343 -2.24 6.09 10.22
CA ILE A 343 -2.01 4.82 10.87
C ILE A 343 -0.56 4.77 11.37
N SER A 344 -0.04 3.60 11.77
CA SER A 344 1.28 3.47 12.39
C SER A 344 2.42 4.06 11.54
N VAL A 345 2.26 4.08 10.21
CA VAL A 345 3.11 4.86 9.30
C VAL A 345 2.17 5.72 8.46
N THR A 346 2.35 7.04 8.46
CA THR A 346 1.50 7.92 7.66
C THR A 346 1.92 7.92 6.20
N TYR A 347 0.96 7.76 5.32
CA TYR A 347 1.14 7.91 3.88
C TYR A 347 -0.16 8.34 3.21
N TRP A 348 -0.03 8.90 2.02
CA TRP A 348 -1.16 9.25 1.17
C TRP A 348 -1.36 8.15 0.14
N GLU A 349 -2.54 7.52 0.13
CA GLU A 349 -2.86 6.31 -0.64
C GLU A 349 -4.11 6.57 -1.46
N GLY A 350 -3.92 7.14 -2.64
CA GLY A 350 -5.01 7.78 -3.35
C GLY A 350 -5.34 7.20 -4.70
N ALA A 351 -6.62 6.91 -4.89
CA ALA A 351 -7.21 6.67 -6.20
C ALA A 351 -7.09 7.93 -7.06
N VAL A 352 -6.57 7.75 -8.28
CA VAL A 352 -6.37 8.81 -9.27
C VAL A 352 -7.10 8.50 -10.57
N LYS A 353 -7.49 9.55 -11.28
CA LYS A 353 -7.95 9.50 -12.67
C LYS A 353 -6.86 9.99 -13.59
N VAL A 354 -6.81 9.43 -14.78
CA VAL A 354 -5.85 9.79 -15.83
C VAL A 354 -6.59 10.34 -17.04
N SER A 355 -6.06 11.39 -17.63
CA SER A 355 -6.45 11.90 -18.95
C SER A 355 -5.21 12.34 -19.72
N GLY A 356 -5.30 12.51 -21.03
CA GLY A 356 -4.17 13.01 -21.82
C GLY A 356 -4.12 12.39 -23.21
N ALA A 357 -2.90 12.17 -23.69
CA ALA A 357 -2.64 11.62 -25.02
C ALA A 357 -1.71 10.40 -25.00
N SER A 358 -2.02 9.46 -25.88
CA SER A 358 -1.29 8.24 -26.21
C SER A 358 -1.12 8.19 -27.73
N ASN A 359 0.12 8.25 -28.22
CA ASN A 359 0.40 8.33 -29.66
C ASN A 359 -0.39 9.46 -30.37
N GLY A 360 -0.53 10.60 -29.68
CA GLY A 360 -1.32 11.76 -30.15
C GLY A 360 -2.84 11.57 -30.11
N GLN A 361 -3.36 10.42 -29.67
CA GLN A 361 -4.79 10.15 -29.51
C GLN A 361 -5.24 10.33 -28.06
N PRO A 362 -6.47 10.80 -27.80
CA PRO A 362 -6.99 10.91 -26.45
C PRO A 362 -6.94 9.57 -25.70
N VAL A 363 -6.46 9.60 -24.46
CA VAL A 363 -6.45 8.46 -23.55
C VAL A 363 -6.99 8.88 -22.20
N SER A 364 -7.70 7.98 -21.54
CA SER A 364 -8.16 8.13 -20.16
C SER A 364 -7.71 6.94 -19.34
N GLY A 365 -7.84 6.99 -18.02
CA GLY A 365 -7.50 5.84 -17.18
C GLY A 365 -7.82 6.07 -15.73
N ASN A 366 -7.49 5.08 -14.93
CA ASN A 366 -7.51 5.16 -13.47
C ASN A 366 -6.22 4.61 -12.92
N GLY A 367 -5.99 4.81 -11.63
CA GLY A 367 -4.79 4.31 -11.00
C GLY A 367 -4.78 4.57 -9.50
N TYR A 368 -3.61 4.32 -8.92
CA TYR A 368 -3.29 4.70 -7.55
C TYR A 368 -1.96 5.43 -7.52
N VAL A 369 -1.85 6.36 -6.56
CA VAL A 369 -0.59 6.99 -6.19
C VAL A 369 -0.38 6.82 -4.70
N GLU A 370 0.79 6.32 -4.32
CA GLU A 370 1.22 6.18 -2.93
C GLU A 370 2.36 7.18 -2.67
N LEU A 371 2.22 7.98 -1.62
CA LEU A 371 3.20 8.99 -1.21
C LEU A 371 3.60 8.75 0.24
N THR A 372 4.88 8.46 0.45
CA THR A 372 5.45 8.25 1.79
C THR A 372 6.51 9.31 2.07
N GLY A 373 6.86 9.56 3.34
CA GLY A 373 7.99 10.45 3.67
C GLY A 373 7.70 11.96 3.59
N TYR A 374 6.43 12.35 3.68
CA TYR A 374 5.99 13.76 3.67
C TYR A 374 5.69 14.33 5.07
N VAL A 375 5.47 13.47 6.07
CA VAL A 375 5.28 13.85 7.48
C VAL A 375 6.62 13.79 8.21
N ASP A 376 7.14 12.57 8.35
CA ASP A 376 8.49 12.28 8.83
C ASP A 376 9.22 11.55 7.69
N SER A 377 10.54 11.73 7.60
CA SER A 377 11.36 10.89 6.73
C SER A 377 11.09 9.43 7.05
N LEU A 378 10.85 8.60 6.04
CA LEU A 378 10.69 7.17 6.26
C LEU A 378 11.90 6.63 7.00
N GLN A 379 13.13 7.08 6.71
CA GLN A 379 14.30 6.67 7.48
C GLN A 379 14.22 7.03 8.97
N GLU A 380 13.59 8.15 9.34
CA GLU A 380 13.44 8.54 10.75
C GLU A 380 12.36 7.71 11.45
N VAL A 381 11.23 7.47 10.80
CA VAL A 381 10.19 6.54 11.29
C VAL A 381 10.76 5.12 11.41
N LEU A 382 11.65 4.77 10.49
CA LEU A 382 12.34 3.50 10.38
C LEU A 382 13.66 3.43 11.18
N GLY A 383 14.07 4.51 11.85
CA GLY A 383 15.42 4.66 12.44
C GLY A 383 15.46 5.28 13.84
N ARG A 384 14.35 5.81 14.36
CA ARG A 384 14.22 6.26 15.76
C ARG A 384 14.19 5.05 16.69
N GLY A 385 15.38 4.53 17.00
CA GLY A 385 15.62 3.47 17.98
C GLY A 385 17.08 3.30 18.40
N GLN A 386 17.93 4.30 18.15
CA GLN A 386 19.29 4.35 18.73
C GLN A 386 19.28 4.88 20.15
#